data_AF-A0A1F4CYS2-F1
#
_entry.id   AF-A0A1F4CYS2-F1
#
_cell.length_a   1.000
_cell.length_b   1.000
_cell.length_c   1.000
_cell.angle_alpha   90.00
_cell.angle_beta   90.00
_cell.angle_gamma   90.00
#
_symmetry.space_group_name_H-M   'P 1'
#
loop_
_entity.id
_entity.type
_entity.pdbx_description
1 polymer ?
#
loop_
_entity_poly.entity_id
_entity_poly.type
_entity_poly.pdbx_seq_one_letter_code
_entity_poly.pdbx_strand_id
1 'polypeptide(L)'
;MLEELYAQAFWVGLLKIIGVNIVLSGDNAVVIALAARSLPPRQQKAAIFWGAGAAVVLRIILTIFAVALLTLPWLKLAGSLLLFWIGIKLLIPEEDGENIDASENLIAAIKTILIADLVMSIDNVIAVAAAAQGSYTLLILGLAISIPLVIFGSTLLLHLMERWPVIITVGGGLLGFVAGEMLVADPALKDWLAGLGVDFDGEGRPRVAGLSLELAAGALGAAIVVLAGKWLAKRKLASAAASQPAAAERSKT
;
A
#
# COMPACT_ATOMS: atom_id res chain seq x y z
N MET A 1 0.47 34.54 5.41
CA MET A 1 1.09 33.62 4.42
C MET A 1 2.58 33.85 4.25
N LEU A 2 3.08 35.05 3.88
CA LEU A 2 4.53 35.23 3.68
C LEU A 2 5.35 35.33 4.99
N GLU A 3 4.76 35.83 6.08
CA GLU A 3 5.45 35.89 7.39
C GLU A 3 5.72 34.51 8.01
N GLU A 4 4.87 33.52 7.73
CA GLU A 4 5.07 32.13 8.20
C GLU A 4 6.34 31.50 7.62
N LEU A 5 6.72 31.86 6.38
CA LEU A 5 7.89 31.31 5.70
C LEU A 5 9.22 31.74 6.34
N TYR A 6 9.23 32.83 7.10
CA TYR A 6 10.42 33.32 7.82
C TYR A 6 10.52 32.76 9.24
N ALA A 7 9.47 32.12 9.74
CA ALA A 7 9.49 31.51 11.06
C ALA A 7 10.32 30.22 11.04
N GLN A 8 11.30 30.10 11.95
CA GLN A 8 12.07 28.87 12.12
C GLN A 8 11.17 27.65 12.37
N ALA A 9 10.04 27.84 13.06
CA ALA A 9 9.04 26.82 13.31
C ALA A 9 8.42 26.24 12.03
N PHE A 10 8.29 27.03 10.96
CA PHE A 10 7.77 26.58 9.68
C PHE A 10 8.70 25.55 9.03
N TRP A 11 9.99 25.85 8.94
CA TRP A 11 10.97 24.94 8.35
C TRP A 11 11.15 23.65 9.16
N VAL A 12 11.09 23.75 10.50
CA VAL A 12 11.09 22.57 11.37
C VAL A 12 9.84 21.72 11.16
N GLY A 13 8.65 22.33 11.05
CA GLY A 13 7.40 21.64 10.73
C GLY A 13 7.44 20.97 9.35
N LEU A 14 7.96 21.67 8.34
CA LEU A 14 8.11 21.15 6.98
C LEU A 14 9.04 19.94 6.94
N LEU A 15 10.20 20.02 7.61
CA LEU A 15 11.14 18.89 7.71
C LEU A 15 10.54 17.72 8.47
N LYS A 16 9.72 17.96 9.51
CA LYS A 16 8.98 16.90 10.20
C LYS A 16 7.99 16.21 9.27
N ILE A 17 7.19 16.96 8.50
CA ILE A 17 6.23 16.38 7.55
C ILE A 17 6.96 15.56 6.49
N ILE A 18 8.05 16.08 5.92
CA ILE A 18 8.86 15.36 4.95
C ILE A 18 9.45 14.09 5.57
N GLY A 19 10.02 14.18 6.78
CA GLY A 19 10.59 13.03 7.47
C GLY A 19 9.55 11.95 7.78
N VAL A 20 8.40 12.34 8.32
CA VAL A 20 7.26 11.45 8.58
C VAL A 20 6.80 10.79 7.29
N ASN A 21 6.60 11.56 6.21
CA ASN A 21 6.23 11.01 4.92
C ASN A 21 7.28 10.06 4.36
N ILE A 22 8.57 10.33 4.47
CA ILE A 22 9.61 9.43 3.96
C ILE A 22 9.55 8.08 4.67
N VAL A 23 9.44 8.08 6.00
CA VAL A 23 9.32 6.85 6.81
C VAL A 23 8.05 6.09 6.43
N LEU A 24 6.93 6.79 6.30
CA LEU A 24 5.61 6.23 5.99
C LEU A 24 5.35 6.01 4.48
N SER A 25 6.28 6.33 3.59
CA SER A 25 6.09 6.16 2.13
C SER A 25 6.81 4.96 1.55
N GLY A 26 7.62 4.26 2.35
CA GLY A 26 8.37 3.10 1.88
C GLY A 26 7.46 1.95 1.43
N ASP A 27 6.45 1.62 2.24
CA ASP A 27 5.38 0.67 1.94
C ASP A 27 4.51 1.12 0.76
N ASN A 28 4.14 2.40 0.72
CA ASN A 28 3.36 2.98 -0.37
C ASN A 28 4.11 2.91 -1.72
N ALA A 29 5.42 3.16 -1.71
CA ALA A 29 6.26 3.02 -2.90
C ALA A 29 6.36 1.57 -3.39
N VAL A 30 6.36 0.60 -2.45
CA VAL A 30 6.29 -0.83 -2.80
C VAL A 30 4.98 -1.15 -3.50
N VAL A 31 3.84 -0.68 -3.01
CA VAL A 31 2.54 -0.94 -3.65
C VAL A 31 2.45 -0.29 -5.02
N ILE A 32 2.93 0.95 -5.15
CA ILE A 32 2.99 1.66 -6.44
C ILE A 32 3.84 0.88 -7.45
N ALA A 33 5.03 0.43 -7.04
CA ALA A 33 5.90 -0.36 -7.90
C ALA A 33 5.28 -1.72 -8.28
N LEU A 34 4.67 -2.42 -7.32
CA LEU A 34 4.01 -3.71 -7.56
C LEU A 34 2.84 -3.60 -8.52
N ALA A 35 2.02 -2.54 -8.40
CA ALA A 35 0.87 -2.30 -9.26
C ALA A 35 1.29 -1.84 -10.67
N ALA A 36 2.34 -1.04 -10.77
CA ALA A 36 2.84 -0.57 -12.07
C ALA A 36 3.57 -1.67 -12.86
N ARG A 37 4.18 -2.67 -12.20
CA ARG A 37 5.13 -3.58 -12.86
C ARG A 37 4.57 -4.39 -14.03
N SER A 38 3.27 -4.71 -14.01
CA SER A 38 2.64 -5.50 -15.07
C SER A 38 2.37 -4.67 -16.33
N LEU A 39 2.58 -3.36 -16.29
CA LEU A 39 2.35 -2.48 -17.43
C LEU A 39 3.57 -2.42 -18.36
N PRO A 40 3.37 -2.08 -19.64
CA PRO A 40 4.46 -1.74 -20.55
C PRO A 40 5.33 -0.59 -20.01
N PRO A 41 6.65 -0.53 -20.31
CA PRO A 41 7.58 0.45 -19.73
C PRO A 41 7.16 1.92 -19.83
N ARG A 42 6.47 2.29 -20.92
CA ARG A 42 5.93 3.66 -21.08
C ARG A 42 4.79 3.96 -20.12
N GLN A 43 3.94 2.97 -19.85
CA GLN A 43 2.78 3.11 -18.96
C GLN A 43 3.14 2.96 -17.50
N GLN A 44 4.19 2.21 -17.15
CA GLN A 44 4.71 2.14 -15.79
C GLN A 44 4.99 3.53 -15.22
N LYS A 45 5.72 4.36 -15.97
CA LYS A 45 6.02 5.75 -15.58
C LYS A 45 4.76 6.59 -15.44
N ALA A 46 3.80 6.41 -16.34
CA ALA A 46 2.53 7.11 -16.28
C ALA A 46 1.71 6.68 -15.05
N ALA A 47 1.64 5.38 -14.75
CA ALA A 47 0.94 4.84 -13.59
C ALA A 47 1.57 5.33 -12.29
N ILE A 48 2.90 5.35 -12.19
CA ILE A 48 3.62 5.89 -11.03
C ILE A 48 3.33 7.38 -10.87
N PHE A 49 3.47 8.17 -11.95
CA PHE A 49 3.30 9.61 -11.89
C PHE A 49 1.85 10.02 -11.56
N TRP A 50 0.88 9.51 -12.32
CA TRP A 50 -0.54 9.83 -12.13
C TRP A 50 -1.10 9.19 -10.86
N GLY A 51 -0.69 7.95 -10.54
CA GLY A 51 -1.06 7.27 -9.31
C GLY A 51 -0.55 8.00 -8.07
N ALA A 52 0.74 8.36 -8.02
CA ALA A 52 1.30 9.10 -6.88
C ALA A 52 0.71 10.51 -6.76
N GLY A 53 0.50 11.22 -7.87
CA GLY A 53 -0.12 12.54 -7.87
C GLY A 53 -1.56 12.49 -7.34
N ALA A 54 -2.38 11.56 -7.84
CA ALA A 54 -3.74 11.39 -7.39
C ALA A 54 -3.84 10.87 -5.94
N ALA A 55 -2.91 9.99 -5.51
CA ALA A 55 -2.78 9.55 -4.12
C ALA A 55 -2.50 10.74 -3.18
N VAL A 56 -1.61 11.67 -3.54
CA VAL A 56 -1.36 12.85 -2.69
C VAL A 56 -2.55 13.79 -2.63
N VAL A 57 -3.26 14.01 -3.74
CA VAL A 57 -4.52 14.78 -3.71
C VAL A 57 -5.51 14.11 -2.75
N LEU A 58 -5.66 12.79 -2.84
CA LEU A 58 -6.49 12.03 -1.92
C LEU A 58 -6.03 12.21 -0.48
N ARG A 59 -4.73 12.11 -0.17
CA ARG A 59 -4.18 12.35 1.17
C ARG A 59 -4.49 13.74 1.69
N ILE A 60 -4.37 14.79 0.88
CA ILE A 60 -4.72 16.16 1.31
C ILE A 60 -6.20 16.21 1.73
N ILE A 61 -7.09 15.62 0.92
CA ILE A 61 -8.53 15.54 1.24
C ILE A 61 -8.75 14.75 2.53
N LEU A 62 -8.17 13.56 2.65
CA LEU A 62 -8.31 12.71 3.85
C LEU A 62 -7.77 13.41 5.10
N THR A 63 -6.72 14.22 4.97
CA THR A 63 -6.13 14.95 6.10
C THR A 63 -7.04 16.01 6.67
N ILE A 64 -7.85 16.64 5.83
CA ILE A 64 -8.90 17.57 6.28
C ILE A 64 -9.94 16.82 7.13
N PHE A 65 -10.21 15.55 6.81
CA PHE A 65 -11.19 14.71 7.51
C PHE A 65 -10.56 13.69 8.49
N ALA A 66 -9.28 13.82 8.82
CA ALA A 66 -8.50 12.80 9.55
C ALA A 66 -9.16 12.37 10.86
N VAL A 67 -9.62 13.36 11.65
CA VAL A 67 -10.27 13.12 12.95
C VAL A 67 -11.58 12.35 12.79
N ALA A 68 -12.35 12.61 11.74
CA ALA A 68 -13.60 11.91 11.48
C ALA A 68 -13.33 10.44 11.10
N LEU A 69 -12.33 10.19 10.24
CA LEU A 69 -11.98 8.84 9.77
C LEU A 69 -11.56 7.90 10.92
N LEU A 70 -10.85 8.41 11.93
CA LEU A 70 -10.40 7.62 13.08
C LEU A 70 -11.53 7.02 13.91
N THR A 71 -12.67 7.71 13.96
CA THR A 71 -13.80 7.29 14.77
C THR A 71 -14.69 6.27 14.07
N LEU A 72 -14.41 5.96 12.79
CA LEU A 72 -15.22 5.02 12.02
C LEU A 72 -14.82 3.58 12.35
N PRO A 73 -15.65 2.82 13.08
CA PRO A 73 -15.42 1.39 13.26
C PRO A 73 -15.51 0.68 11.91
N TRP A 74 -14.87 -0.47 11.78
CA TRP A 74 -14.87 -1.33 10.57
C TRP A 74 -14.09 -0.81 9.37
N LEU A 75 -13.62 0.45 9.39
CA LEU A 75 -12.89 1.02 8.27
C LEU A 75 -11.55 0.31 8.05
N LYS A 76 -10.79 0.07 9.13
CA LYS A 76 -9.51 -0.65 9.09
C LYS A 76 -9.72 -2.12 8.78
N LEU A 77 -10.80 -2.72 9.29
CA LEU A 77 -11.17 -4.09 8.98
C LEU A 77 -11.48 -4.27 7.48
N ALA A 78 -12.34 -3.43 6.91
CA ALA A 78 -12.64 -3.48 5.48
C ALA A 78 -11.38 -3.23 4.63
N GLY A 79 -10.57 -2.25 5.02
CA GLY A 79 -9.29 -1.96 4.38
C GLY A 79 -8.32 -3.14 4.45
N SER A 80 -8.25 -3.87 5.56
CA SER A 80 -7.32 -4.99 5.74
C SER A 80 -7.66 -6.13 4.79
N LEU A 81 -8.95 -6.45 4.64
CA LEU A 81 -9.43 -7.45 3.69
C LEU A 81 -9.09 -7.05 2.25
N LEU A 82 -9.21 -5.75 1.94
CA LEU A 82 -8.86 -5.21 0.64
C LEU A 82 -7.35 -5.28 0.37
N LEU A 83 -6.51 -4.97 1.36
CA LEU A 83 -5.06 -5.11 1.24
C LEU A 83 -4.62 -6.56 1.12
N PHE A 84 -5.25 -7.49 1.85
CA PHE A 84 -5.03 -8.93 1.66
C PHE A 84 -5.32 -9.34 0.21
N TRP A 85 -6.45 -8.91 -0.32
CA TRP A 85 -6.82 -9.17 -1.71
C TRP A 85 -5.82 -8.56 -2.71
N ILE A 86 -5.44 -7.29 -2.52
CA ILE A 86 -4.45 -6.61 -3.37
C ILE A 86 -3.10 -7.32 -3.30
N GLY A 87 -2.60 -7.63 -2.09
CA GLY A 87 -1.32 -8.32 -1.90
C GLY A 87 -1.28 -9.67 -2.60
N ILE A 88 -2.34 -10.48 -2.46
CA ILE A 88 -2.45 -11.77 -3.15
C ILE A 88 -2.56 -11.56 -4.67
N LYS A 89 -3.42 -10.65 -5.13
CA LYS A 89 -3.62 -10.37 -6.57
C LYS A 89 -2.31 -9.93 -7.22
N LEU A 90 -1.56 -9.03 -6.58
CA LEU A 90 -0.29 -8.53 -7.05
C LEU A 90 0.83 -9.58 -6.99
N LEU A 91 0.64 -10.77 -6.42
CA LEU A 91 1.61 -11.88 -6.50
C LEU A 91 1.33 -12.82 -7.68
N ILE A 92 0.10 -12.80 -8.18
CA ILE A 92 -0.34 -13.67 -9.26
C ILE A 92 0.13 -13.05 -10.60
N PRO A 93 0.81 -13.81 -11.47
CA PRO A 93 1.13 -13.36 -12.81
C PRO A 93 -0.15 -13.02 -13.59
N GLU A 94 -0.19 -11.84 -14.20
CA GLU A 94 -1.24 -11.50 -15.17
C GLU A 94 -0.99 -12.27 -16.48
N GLU A 95 -2.05 -12.62 -17.20
CA GLU A 95 -1.91 -13.28 -18.50
C GLU A 95 -1.70 -12.22 -19.57
N ASP A 96 -0.72 -12.41 -20.45
CA ASP A 96 -0.49 -11.57 -21.64
C ASP A 96 -1.56 -11.81 -22.73
N GLY A 97 -2.80 -12.16 -22.35
CA GLY A 97 -3.71 -12.97 -23.19
C GLY A 97 -5.10 -12.40 -23.49
N GLU A 98 -5.50 -11.24 -22.98
CA GLU A 98 -6.71 -10.57 -23.44
C GLU A 98 -6.32 -9.24 -24.09
N ASN A 99 -6.98 -8.89 -25.21
CA ASN A 99 -6.92 -7.59 -25.87
C ASN A 99 -7.53 -6.50 -24.95
N ILE A 100 -7.06 -6.39 -23.71
CA ILE A 100 -7.41 -5.34 -22.78
C ILE A 100 -6.65 -4.11 -23.25
N ASP A 101 -7.38 -3.04 -23.51
CA ASP A 101 -6.80 -1.80 -23.97
C ASP A 101 -5.72 -1.35 -23.00
N ALA A 102 -4.60 -0.90 -23.56
CA ALA A 102 -3.45 -0.47 -22.78
C ALA A 102 -3.83 0.67 -21.79
N SER A 103 -4.89 1.43 -22.11
CA SER A 103 -5.49 2.44 -21.24
C SER A 103 -6.24 1.84 -20.04
N GLU A 104 -6.95 0.72 -20.23
CA GLU A 104 -7.70 0.06 -19.17
C GLU A 104 -6.77 -0.52 -18.10
N ASN A 105 -5.65 -1.11 -18.52
CA ASN A 105 -4.62 -1.60 -17.60
C ASN A 105 -3.98 -0.46 -16.79
N LEU A 106 -3.70 0.68 -17.43
CA LEU A 106 -3.20 1.87 -16.75
C LEU A 106 -4.20 2.38 -15.69
N ILE A 107 -5.48 2.49 -16.04
CA ILE A 107 -6.53 2.92 -15.10
C ILE A 107 -6.67 1.92 -13.95
N ALA A 108 -6.60 0.61 -14.23
CA ALA A 108 -6.65 -0.44 -13.22
C ALA A 108 -5.48 -0.35 -12.22
N ALA A 109 -4.27 -0.09 -12.71
CA ALA A 109 -3.10 0.12 -11.86
C ALA A 109 -3.27 1.38 -10.99
N ILE A 110 -3.68 2.51 -11.57
CA ILE A 110 -3.95 3.75 -10.82
C ILE A 110 -5.02 3.53 -9.76
N LYS A 111 -6.11 2.83 -10.07
CA LYS A 111 -7.14 2.48 -9.08
C LYS A 111 -6.59 1.64 -7.95
N THR A 112 -5.74 0.65 -8.25
CA THR A 112 -5.11 -0.20 -7.23
C THR A 112 -4.23 0.63 -6.31
N ILE A 113 -3.44 1.55 -6.88
CA ILE A 113 -2.61 2.50 -6.12
C ILE A 113 -3.47 3.37 -5.20
N LEU A 114 -4.53 3.98 -5.72
CA LEU A 114 -5.40 4.88 -4.95
C LEU A 114 -6.13 4.15 -3.82
N ILE A 115 -6.63 2.95 -4.09
CA ILE A 115 -7.33 2.14 -3.10
C ILE A 115 -6.37 1.71 -1.99
N ALA A 116 -5.18 1.25 -2.34
CA ALA A 116 -4.21 0.83 -1.36
C ALA A 116 -3.69 2.02 -0.55
N ASP A 117 -3.39 3.15 -1.20
CA ASP A 117 -2.99 4.39 -0.51
C ASP A 117 -4.10 4.91 0.40
N LEU A 118 -5.37 4.90 -0.01
CA LEU A 118 -6.50 5.27 0.84
C LEU A 118 -6.51 4.47 2.14
N VAL A 119 -6.38 3.15 2.03
CA VAL A 119 -6.44 2.25 3.19
C VAL A 119 -5.23 2.44 4.09
N MET A 120 -4.02 2.45 3.54
CA MET A 120 -2.79 2.62 4.32
C MET A 120 -2.65 4.03 4.90
N SER A 121 -3.19 5.04 4.21
CA SER A 121 -3.05 6.43 4.61
C SER A 121 -3.93 6.84 5.78
N ILE A 122 -4.92 6.02 6.20
CA ILE A 122 -5.78 6.32 7.36
C ILE A 122 -4.93 6.70 8.58
N ASP A 123 -3.89 5.92 8.89
CA ASP A 123 -3.01 6.17 10.03
C ASP A 123 -1.94 7.23 9.70
N ASN A 124 -1.43 7.24 8.46
CA ASN A 124 -0.39 8.18 8.03
C ASN A 124 -0.88 9.64 8.01
N VAL A 125 -2.13 9.85 7.66
CA VAL A 125 -2.77 11.15 7.56
C VAL A 125 -2.80 11.86 8.92
N ILE A 126 -2.97 11.14 10.02
CA ILE A 126 -2.99 11.73 11.38
C ILE A 126 -1.59 12.19 11.78
N ALA A 127 -0.56 11.39 11.48
CA ALA A 127 0.83 11.76 11.75
C ALA A 127 1.20 13.04 11.00
N VAL A 128 0.78 13.16 9.74
CA VAL A 128 0.98 14.36 8.92
C VAL A 128 0.16 15.54 9.44
N ALA A 129 -1.11 15.35 9.80
CA ALA A 129 -1.96 16.38 10.40
C ALA A 129 -1.34 16.94 11.69
N ALA A 130 -0.86 16.05 12.56
CA ALA A 130 -0.19 16.42 13.80
C ALA A 130 1.11 17.20 13.55
N ALA A 131 1.90 16.79 12.55
CA ALA A 131 3.12 17.49 12.15
C ALA A 131 2.85 18.86 11.55
N ALA A 132 1.72 19.04 10.85
CA ALA A 132 1.31 20.30 10.24
C ALA A 132 0.76 21.33 11.24
N GLN A 133 0.42 20.93 12.47
CA GLN A 133 -0.04 21.82 13.55
C GLN A 133 -1.16 22.79 13.11
N GLY A 134 -2.07 22.34 12.24
CA GLY A 134 -3.19 23.14 11.73
C GLY A 134 -2.87 24.08 10.56
N SER A 135 -1.61 24.16 10.11
CA SER A 135 -1.26 24.94 8.91
C SER A 135 -1.49 24.12 7.64
N TYR A 136 -2.53 24.50 6.88
CA TYR A 136 -2.80 23.93 5.56
C TYR A 136 -1.64 24.16 4.57
N THR A 137 -0.92 25.28 4.69
CA THR A 137 0.22 25.59 3.84
C THR A 137 1.38 24.62 4.09
N LEU A 138 1.71 24.34 5.35
CA LEU A 138 2.74 23.36 5.71
C LEU A 138 2.36 21.96 5.22
N LEU A 139 1.11 21.57 5.43
CA LEU A 139 0.56 20.29 4.99
C LEU A 139 0.69 20.12 3.48
N ILE A 140 0.14 21.05 2.69
CA ILE A 140 0.12 20.96 1.22
C ILE A 140 1.55 20.97 0.67
N LEU A 141 2.42 21.86 1.16
CA LEU A 141 3.81 21.93 0.69
C LEU A 141 4.59 20.67 1.07
N GLY A 142 4.45 20.16 2.29
CA GLY A 142 5.14 18.94 2.73
C GLY A 142 4.71 17.71 1.93
N LEU A 143 3.41 17.57 1.66
CA LEU A 143 2.85 16.52 0.81
C LEU A 143 3.28 16.68 -0.66
N ALA A 144 3.26 17.89 -1.21
CA ALA A 144 3.68 18.16 -2.58
C ALA A 144 5.18 17.85 -2.81
N ILE A 145 6.05 18.25 -1.87
CA ILE A 145 7.49 17.94 -1.92
C ILE A 145 7.75 16.43 -1.81
N SER A 146 6.85 15.68 -1.17
CA SER A 146 6.98 14.23 -1.04
C SER A 146 6.67 13.49 -2.36
N ILE A 147 5.94 14.10 -3.31
CA ILE A 147 5.57 13.45 -4.59
C ILE A 147 6.82 13.02 -5.39
N PRO A 148 7.81 13.89 -5.67
CA PRO A 148 9.03 13.47 -6.35
C PRO A 148 9.77 12.34 -5.66
N LEU A 149 9.80 12.33 -4.32
CA LEU A 149 10.47 11.28 -3.54
C LEU A 149 9.77 9.93 -3.72
N VAL A 150 8.44 9.90 -3.65
CA VAL A 150 7.65 8.67 -3.88
C VAL A 150 7.80 8.18 -5.31
N ILE A 151 7.75 9.07 -6.30
CA ILE A 151 7.93 8.71 -7.71
C ILE A 151 9.32 8.12 -7.93
N PHE A 152 10.36 8.76 -7.40
CA PHE A 152 11.73 8.27 -7.49
C PHE A 152 11.88 6.92 -6.79
N GLY A 153 11.39 6.79 -5.55
CA GLY A 153 11.46 5.57 -4.76
C GLY A 153 10.72 4.40 -5.43
N SER A 154 9.52 4.64 -5.95
CA SER A 154 8.73 3.64 -6.66
C SER A 154 9.40 3.22 -7.97
N THR A 155 9.99 4.17 -8.69
CA THR A 155 10.75 3.88 -9.92
C THR A 155 11.99 3.06 -9.60
N LEU A 156 12.72 3.37 -8.53
CA LEU A 156 13.87 2.60 -8.08
C LEU A 156 13.48 1.17 -7.69
N LEU A 157 12.40 1.02 -6.89
CA LEU A 157 11.87 -0.28 -6.50
C LEU A 157 11.43 -1.10 -7.71
N LEU A 158 10.82 -0.47 -8.72
CA LEU A 158 10.43 -1.13 -9.95
C LEU A 158 11.64 -1.72 -10.70
N HIS A 159 12.70 -0.94 -10.91
CA HIS A 159 13.94 -1.45 -11.52
C HIS A 159 14.60 -2.54 -10.66
N LEU A 160 14.48 -2.42 -9.34
CA LEU A 160 15.02 -3.42 -8.44
C LEU A 160 14.22 -4.74 -8.53
N MET A 161 12.90 -4.69 -8.71
CA MET A 161 12.06 -5.87 -8.95
C MET A 161 12.38 -6.56 -10.28
N GLU A 162 12.67 -5.80 -11.33
CA GLU A 162 13.11 -6.36 -12.64
C GLU A 162 14.41 -7.16 -12.49
N ARG A 163 15.35 -6.66 -11.69
CA ARG A 163 16.64 -7.33 -11.44
C ARG A 163 16.57 -8.42 -10.37
N TRP A 164 15.71 -8.25 -9.36
CA TRP A 164 15.57 -9.14 -8.21
C TRP A 164 14.09 -9.48 -7.97
N PRO A 165 13.52 -10.47 -8.69
CA PRO A 165 12.10 -10.82 -8.58
C PRO A 165 11.64 -11.23 -7.18
N VAL A 166 12.56 -11.61 -6.29
CA VAL A 166 12.26 -11.89 -4.87
C VAL A 166 11.57 -10.70 -4.18
N ILE A 167 11.85 -9.48 -4.62
CA ILE A 167 11.28 -8.25 -4.06
C ILE A 167 9.78 -8.17 -4.29
N ILE A 168 9.27 -8.79 -5.36
CA ILE A 168 7.82 -8.93 -5.58
C ILE A 168 7.20 -9.73 -4.43
N THR A 169 7.85 -10.82 -4.03
CA THR A 169 7.38 -11.65 -2.91
C THR A 169 7.47 -10.90 -1.59
N VAL A 170 8.58 -10.21 -1.35
CA VAL A 170 8.78 -9.41 -0.14
C VAL A 170 7.75 -8.28 -0.07
N GLY A 171 7.47 -7.60 -1.18
CA GLY A 171 6.50 -6.52 -1.25
C GLY A 171 5.06 -7.00 -1.05
N GLY A 172 4.69 -8.15 -1.62
CA GLY A 172 3.41 -8.80 -1.32
C GLY A 172 3.33 -9.23 0.15
N GLY A 173 4.43 -9.72 0.73
CA GLY A 173 4.53 -10.03 2.15
C GLY A 173 4.36 -8.78 3.03
N LEU A 174 4.96 -7.65 2.66
CA LEU A 174 4.80 -6.37 3.35
C LEU A 174 3.34 -5.90 3.33
N LEU A 175 2.66 -6.03 2.18
CA LEU A 175 1.22 -5.76 2.08
C LEU A 175 0.40 -6.64 3.02
N GLY A 176 0.71 -7.94 3.09
CA GLY A 176 0.07 -8.85 4.03
C GLY A 176 0.38 -8.53 5.49
N PHE A 177 1.59 -8.04 5.77
CA PHE A 177 1.99 -7.58 7.10
C PHE A 177 1.15 -6.40 7.55
N VAL A 178 1.10 -5.35 6.74
CA VAL A 178 0.29 -4.14 7.00
C VAL A 178 -1.18 -4.49 7.14
N ALA A 179 -1.71 -5.37 6.28
CA ALA A 179 -3.08 -5.84 6.38
C ALA A 179 -3.37 -6.55 7.72
N GLY A 180 -2.46 -7.43 8.16
CA GLY A 180 -2.61 -8.17 9.42
C GLY A 180 -2.54 -7.28 10.66
N GLU A 181 -1.59 -6.35 10.70
CA GLU A 181 -1.48 -5.35 11.77
C GLU A 181 -2.75 -4.49 11.84
N MET A 182 -3.18 -3.97 10.69
CA MET A 182 -4.34 -3.09 10.61
C MET A 182 -5.65 -3.80 10.96
N LEU A 183 -5.76 -5.10 10.68
CA LEU A 183 -6.94 -5.92 11.02
C LEU A 183 -7.19 -5.93 12.54
N VAL A 184 -6.16 -6.18 13.34
CA VAL A 184 -6.28 -6.28 14.81
C VAL A 184 -6.30 -4.92 15.51
N ALA A 185 -5.89 -3.86 14.81
CA ALA A 185 -5.91 -2.48 15.28
C ALA A 185 -7.28 -1.78 15.08
N ASP A 186 -8.29 -2.42 14.46
CA ASP A 186 -9.60 -1.81 14.24
C ASP A 186 -10.38 -1.61 15.56
N PRO A 187 -10.94 -0.40 15.82
CA PRO A 187 -11.76 -0.15 17.00
C PRO A 187 -12.94 -1.13 17.20
N ALA A 188 -13.51 -1.67 16.13
CA ALA A 188 -14.62 -2.62 16.17
C ALA A 188 -14.25 -3.95 16.82
N LEU A 189 -12.97 -4.34 16.81
CA LEU A 189 -12.50 -5.59 17.41
C LEU A 189 -12.11 -5.44 18.88
N LYS A 190 -12.06 -4.22 19.43
CA LYS A 190 -11.53 -3.98 20.78
C LYS A 190 -12.26 -4.78 21.85
N ASP A 191 -13.58 -4.71 21.87
CA ASP A 191 -14.39 -5.40 22.89
C ASP A 191 -14.30 -6.93 22.76
N TRP A 192 -14.28 -7.43 21.52
CA TRP A 192 -14.14 -8.85 21.24
C TRP A 192 -12.76 -9.38 21.65
N LEU A 193 -11.69 -8.65 21.30
CA LEU A 193 -10.31 -8.97 21.69
C LEU A 193 -10.13 -8.91 23.22
N ALA A 194 -10.68 -7.90 23.88
CA ALA A 194 -10.66 -7.79 25.35
C ALA A 194 -11.35 -9.01 26.00
N GLY A 195 -12.47 -9.49 25.44
CA GLY A 195 -13.15 -10.70 25.90
C GLY A 195 -12.33 -11.99 25.75
N LEU A 196 -11.30 -11.98 24.89
CA LEU A 196 -10.36 -13.10 24.69
C LEU A 196 -9.11 -12.99 25.57
N GLY A 197 -9.03 -12.00 26.46
CA GLY A 197 -7.86 -11.76 27.31
C GLY A 197 -6.71 -11.01 26.59
N VAL A 198 -7.04 -10.22 25.57
CA VAL A 198 -6.11 -9.29 24.94
C VAL A 198 -6.10 -7.99 25.75
N ASP A 199 -4.93 -7.59 26.24
CA ASP A 199 -4.72 -6.32 26.92
C ASP A 199 -4.40 -5.21 25.91
N PHE A 200 -4.67 -3.95 26.25
CA PHE A 200 -4.31 -2.81 25.41
C PHE A 200 -3.29 -1.93 26.14
N ASP A 201 -2.21 -1.54 25.46
CA ASP A 201 -1.20 -0.65 26.05
C ASP A 201 -1.70 0.81 26.16
N GLY A 202 -0.90 1.69 26.75
CA GLY A 202 -1.24 3.11 26.91
C GLY A 202 -1.43 3.90 25.61
N GLU A 203 -1.05 3.32 24.47
CA GLU A 203 -1.27 3.86 23.12
C GLU A 203 -2.47 3.18 22.42
N GLY A 204 -3.15 2.24 23.10
CA GLY A 204 -4.31 1.53 22.58
C GLY A 204 -3.97 0.36 21.65
N ARG A 205 -2.74 -0.15 21.68
CA ARG A 205 -2.30 -1.28 20.85
C ARG A 205 -2.58 -2.62 21.54
N PRO A 206 -3.13 -3.62 20.81
CA PRO A 206 -3.47 -4.92 21.38
C PRO A 206 -2.22 -5.77 21.69
N ARG A 207 -2.21 -6.38 22.87
CA ARG A 207 -1.15 -7.25 23.38
C ARG A 207 -1.72 -8.52 23.98
N VAL A 208 -1.00 -9.63 23.78
CA VAL A 208 -1.33 -10.94 24.37
C VAL A 208 -0.09 -11.47 25.06
N ALA A 209 -0.18 -11.71 26.37
CA ALA A 209 0.94 -12.23 27.18
C ALA A 209 2.25 -11.41 27.01
N GLY A 210 2.13 -10.08 26.87
CA GLY A 210 3.26 -9.16 26.66
C GLY A 210 3.78 -9.07 25.23
N LEU A 211 3.26 -9.86 24.29
CA LEU A 211 3.62 -9.81 22.86
C LEU A 211 2.66 -8.88 22.11
N SER A 212 3.19 -8.13 21.13
CA SER A 212 2.37 -7.30 20.22
C SER A 212 1.51 -8.20 19.33
N LEU A 213 0.18 -8.08 19.47
CA LEU A 213 -0.75 -8.81 18.61
C LEU A 213 -0.66 -8.31 17.17
N GLU A 214 -0.40 -7.02 16.97
CA GLU A 214 -0.14 -6.40 15.67
C GLU A 214 1.02 -7.06 14.94
N LEU A 215 2.15 -7.27 15.61
CA LEU A 215 3.32 -7.93 15.03
C LEU A 215 3.02 -9.38 14.66
N ALA A 216 2.31 -10.11 15.54
CA ALA A 216 1.94 -11.50 15.29
C ALA A 216 0.93 -11.61 14.13
N ALA A 217 -0.10 -10.77 14.13
CA ALA A 217 -1.11 -10.71 13.08
C ALA A 217 -0.50 -10.27 11.75
N GLY A 218 0.43 -9.31 11.76
CA GLY A 218 1.19 -8.91 10.58
C GLY A 218 2.07 -10.03 10.04
N ALA A 219 2.84 -10.72 10.91
CA ALA A 219 3.65 -11.86 10.46
C ALA A 219 2.79 -12.98 9.86
N LEU A 220 1.64 -13.29 10.47
CA LEU A 220 0.67 -14.23 9.93
C LEU A 220 0.07 -13.75 8.61
N GLY A 221 -0.29 -12.47 8.52
CA GLY A 221 -0.83 -11.85 7.32
C GLY A 221 0.16 -11.90 6.15
N ALA A 222 1.43 -11.60 6.40
CA ALA A 222 2.51 -11.74 5.42
C ALA A 222 2.63 -13.19 4.93
N ALA A 223 2.61 -14.15 5.85
CA ALA A 223 2.65 -15.57 5.51
C ALA A 223 1.44 -15.98 4.66
N ILE A 224 0.22 -15.55 5.03
CA ILE A 224 -1.01 -15.81 4.28
C ILE A 224 -0.90 -15.29 2.86
N VAL A 225 -0.51 -14.02 2.68
CA VAL A 225 -0.39 -13.41 1.35
C VAL A 225 0.65 -14.13 0.49
N VAL A 226 1.83 -14.40 1.05
CA VAL A 226 2.90 -15.07 0.31
C VAL A 226 2.53 -16.50 -0.06
N LEU A 227 1.98 -17.28 0.89
CA LEU A 227 1.61 -18.67 0.65
C LEU A 227 0.43 -18.79 -0.32
N ALA A 228 -0.63 -18.02 -0.10
CA ALA A 228 -1.80 -18.01 -0.99
C ALA A 228 -1.44 -17.49 -2.37
N GLY A 229 -0.69 -16.38 -2.46
CA GLY A 229 -0.24 -15.80 -3.72
C GLY A 229 0.61 -16.77 -4.52
N LYS A 230 1.62 -17.42 -3.90
CA LYS A 230 2.46 -18.43 -4.58
C LYS A 230 1.67 -19.66 -4.99
N TRP A 231 0.75 -20.12 -4.15
CA TRP A 231 -0.10 -21.27 -4.47
C TRP A 231 -1.01 -20.99 -5.67
N LEU A 232 -1.69 -19.83 -5.69
CA LEU A 232 -2.54 -19.41 -6.81
C LEU A 232 -1.73 -19.17 -8.09
N ALA A 233 -0.56 -18.51 -7.99
CA ALA A 233 0.35 -18.34 -9.13
C ALA A 233 0.76 -19.69 -9.73
N LYS A 234 1.13 -20.67 -8.90
CA LYS A 234 1.48 -22.02 -9.35
C LYS A 234 0.32 -22.73 -10.03
N ARG A 235 -0.91 -22.61 -9.49
CA ARG A 235 -2.12 -23.19 -10.10
C ARG A 235 -2.44 -22.57 -11.46
N LYS A 236 -2.31 -21.25 -11.58
CA LYS A 236 -2.54 -20.53 -12.83
C LYS A 236 -1.55 -20.96 -13.92
N LEU A 237 -0.25 -21.02 -13.59
CA LEU A 237 0.79 -21.50 -14.50
C LEU A 237 0.57 -22.96 -14.92
N ALA A 238 0.15 -23.83 -14.00
CA ALA A 238 -0.17 -25.23 -14.32
C ALA A 238 -1.39 -25.35 -15.25
N SER A 239 -2.43 -24.54 -15.02
CA SER A 239 -3.61 -24.50 -15.89
C SER A 239 -3.26 -24.01 -17.30
N ALA A 240 -2.45 -22.95 -17.41
CA ALA A 240 -2.02 -22.43 -18.70
C ALA A 240 -1.21 -23.46 -19.51
N ALA A 241 -0.33 -24.22 -18.84
CA ALA A 241 0.42 -25.31 -19.46
C ALA A 241 -0.48 -26.47 -19.92
N ALA A 242 -1.52 -26.80 -19.15
CA ALA A 242 -2.47 -27.87 -19.49
C ALA A 242 -3.44 -27.51 -20.64
N SER A 243 -3.63 -26.22 -20.93
CA SER A 243 -4.46 -25.73 -22.04
C SER A 243 -3.74 -25.66 -23.40
N GLN A 244 -2.41 -25.85 -23.44
CA GLN A 244 -1.60 -25.86 -24.67
C GLN A 244 -1.23 -27.24 -25.30
N PRO A 245 -1.99 -28.36 -25.18
CA PRO A 245 -1.59 -29.62 -25.80
C PRO A 245 -2.26 -29.83 -27.16
N ALA A 246 -1.68 -29.31 -28.27
CA ALA A 246 -1.94 -29.82 -29.65
C ALA A 246 -1.17 -29.14 -30.82
N ALA A 247 -0.37 -28.09 -30.62
CA ALA A 247 0.27 -27.41 -31.76
C ALA A 247 1.59 -28.07 -32.25
N ALA A 248 2.22 -28.92 -31.43
CA ALA A 248 3.53 -29.49 -31.72
C ALA A 248 3.52 -30.79 -32.54
N GLU A 249 2.37 -31.47 -32.71
CA GLU A 249 2.30 -32.74 -33.45
C GLU A 249 1.90 -32.62 -34.93
N ARG A 250 1.36 -31.48 -35.38
CA ARG A 250 0.96 -31.28 -36.80
C ARG A 250 2.08 -30.85 -37.74
N SER A 251 3.33 -30.77 -37.28
CA SER A 251 4.49 -30.47 -38.13
C SER A 251 5.26 -31.73 -38.59
N LYS A 252 4.80 -32.94 -38.25
CA LYS A 252 5.51 -34.20 -38.54
C LYS A 252 4.73 -35.23 -39.37
N THR A 253 3.62 -34.86 -40.00
CA THR A 253 2.90 -35.71 -40.95
C THR A 253 2.65 -34.98 -42.25
#